data_AF-S4PJT8-F1
#
_entry.id   AF-S4PJT8-F1
#
_cell.length_a   1.000
_cell.length_b   1.000
_cell.length_c   1.000
_cell.angle_alpha   90.00
_cell.angle_beta   90.00
_cell.angle_gamma   90.00
#
_symmetry.space_group_name_H-M   'P 1'
#
loop_
_entity.id
_entity.type
_entity.pdbx_description
1 polymer ?
#
loop_
_entity_poly.entity_id
_entity_poly.type
_entity_poly.pdbx_seq_one_letter_code
_entity_poly.pdbx_strand_id
1 'polypeptide(L)'
;EKAQLITLTCCYLHNFLMTQKSSAQLYTSFGSFDTENQITHSTIDGSWRRDAPMANLLPLRHIGRRPSGDAKDIREEFAHYFQTDIGMVAWQETLA
;
A
#
# COMPACT_ATOMS: atom_id res chain seq x y z
N GLU A 1 -8.55 -13.46 19.53
CA GLU A 1 -7.33 -14.08 20.10
C GLU A 1 -6.39 -14.67 19.06
N LYS A 2 -6.73 -15.77 18.35
CA LYS A 2 -5.81 -16.38 17.37
C LYS A 2 -5.37 -15.47 16.21
N ALA A 3 -6.31 -14.71 15.64
CA ALA A 3 -5.99 -13.75 14.58
C ALA A 3 -4.98 -12.70 15.04
N GLN A 4 -5.19 -12.13 16.23
CA GLN A 4 -4.28 -11.14 16.82
C GLN A 4 -2.87 -11.72 17.05
N LEU A 5 -2.79 -12.96 17.55
CA LEU A 5 -1.50 -13.62 17.75
C LEU A 5 -0.77 -13.80 16.41
N ILE A 6 -1.45 -14.32 15.38
CA ILE A 6 -0.87 -14.51 14.04
C ILE A 6 -0.40 -13.17 13.47
N THR A 7 -1.23 -12.12 13.54
CA THR A 7 -0.88 -10.79 13.06
C THR A 7 0.37 -10.26 13.76
N LEU A 8 0.43 -10.34 15.09
CA LEU A 8 1.60 -9.89 15.86
C LEU A 8 2.85 -10.69 15.50
N THR A 9 2.75 -12.01 15.35
CA THR A 9 3.87 -12.85 14.92
C THR A 9 4.39 -12.44 13.55
N CYS A 10 3.50 -12.19 12.57
CA CYS A 10 3.89 -11.70 11.25
C CYS A 10 4.58 -10.33 11.33
N CYS A 11 4.06 -9.40 12.13
CA CYS A 11 4.67 -8.08 12.33
C CYS A 11 6.07 -8.20 12.96
N TYR A 12 6.23 -9.02 14.00
CA TYR A 12 7.54 -9.23 14.63
C TYR A 12 8.55 -9.86 13.68
N LEU A 13 8.14 -10.87 12.89
CA LEU A 13 8.99 -11.48 11.89
C LEU A 13 9.42 -10.47 10.82
N HIS A 14 8.49 -9.68 10.28
CA HIS A 14 8.78 -8.63 9.31
C HIS A 14 9.81 -7.65 9.86
N ASN A 15 9.60 -7.14 11.07
CA ASN A 15 10.52 -6.20 11.72
C ASN A 15 11.91 -6.81 11.92
N PHE A 16 11.98 -8.07 12.38
CA PHE A 16 13.24 -8.79 12.53
C PHE A 16 13.99 -8.91 11.20
N LEU A 17 13.31 -9.34 10.13
CA LEU A 17 13.90 -9.50 8.79
C LEU A 17 14.37 -8.17 8.20
N MET A 18 13.68 -7.07 8.48
CA MET A 18 14.05 -5.74 7.99
C MET A 18 15.18 -5.08 8.80
N THR A 19 15.45 -5.52 10.03
CA THR A 19 16.43 -4.86 10.91
C THR A 19 17.89 -5.11 10.49
N GLN A 20 18.22 -6.32 10.01
CA GLN A 20 19.60 -6.62 9.60
C GLN A 20 19.76 -6.47 8.09
N LYS A 21 20.87 -5.85 7.64
CA LYS A 21 21.15 -5.64 6.20
C LYS A 21 21.17 -6.95 5.40
N SER A 22 21.74 -8.00 5.98
CA SER A 22 21.85 -9.32 5.34
C SER A 22 20.49 -9.98 5.12
N SER A 23 19.59 -9.93 6.11
CA SER A 23 18.24 -10.48 5.98
C SER A 23 17.33 -9.58 5.15
N ALA A 24 17.46 -8.27 5.28
CA ALA A 24 16.64 -7.31 4.54
C ALA A 24 16.86 -7.43 3.04
N GLN A 25 18.12 -7.51 2.57
CA GLN A 25 18.40 -7.67 1.14
C GLN A 25 17.82 -8.98 0.54
N LEU A 26 17.67 -10.03 1.35
CA LEU A 26 17.08 -11.30 0.92
C LEU A 26 15.55 -11.31 1.00
N TYR A 27 14.98 -10.68 2.03
CA TYR A 27 13.54 -10.64 2.27
C TYR A 27 12.83 -9.57 1.43
N THR A 28 13.49 -8.43 1.23
CA THR A 28 13.02 -7.25 0.49
C THR A 28 14.08 -6.80 -0.52
N SER A 29 14.40 -7.69 -1.45
CA SER A 29 15.38 -7.39 -2.51
C SER A 29 15.03 -6.12 -3.28
N PHE A 30 16.05 -5.36 -3.67
CA PHE A 30 15.83 -4.11 -4.41
C PHE A 30 15.01 -4.35 -5.68
N GLY A 31 13.95 -3.56 -5.87
CA GLY A 31 13.02 -3.73 -6.98
C GLY A 31 11.98 -4.83 -6.78
N SER A 32 11.88 -5.47 -5.61
CA SER A 32 10.80 -6.43 -5.32
C SER A 32 9.44 -5.77 -5.18
N PHE A 33 9.40 -4.54 -4.65
CA PHE A 33 8.18 -3.73 -4.47
C PHE A 33 8.13 -2.55 -5.42
N ASP A 34 6.95 -1.96 -5.53
CA ASP A 34 6.78 -0.70 -6.25
C ASP A 34 7.55 0.41 -5.52
N THR A 35 8.22 1.26 -6.29
CA THR A 35 8.95 2.43 -5.78
C THR A 35 8.55 3.66 -6.56
N GLU A 36 8.79 4.85 -6.03
CA GLU A 36 8.54 6.10 -6.75
C GLU A 36 9.86 6.64 -7.30
N ASN A 37 9.88 7.05 -8.57
CA ASN A 37 10.96 7.87 -9.09
C ASN A 37 10.82 9.29 -8.54
N GLN A 38 11.72 9.70 -7.66
CA GLN A 38 11.66 11.02 -7.00
C GLN A 38 11.83 12.22 -7.95
N ILE A 39 12.27 12.00 -9.19
CA ILE A 39 12.45 13.07 -10.19
C ILE A 39 11.23 13.16 -11.11
N THR A 40 10.74 12.03 -11.60
CA THR A 40 9.62 11.99 -12.56
C THR A 40 8.26 11.77 -11.89
N HIS A 41 8.24 11.49 -10.58
CA HIS A 41 7.07 11.14 -9.79
C HIS A 41 6.25 9.95 -10.35
N SER A 42 6.90 9.15 -11.19
CA SER A 42 6.29 7.96 -11.78
C SER A 42 6.52 6.76 -10.88
N THR A 43 5.51 5.91 -10.73
CA THR A 43 5.66 4.60 -10.11
C THR A 43 6.56 3.70 -10.97
N ILE A 44 7.55 3.07 -10.33
CA ILE A 44 8.41 2.03 -10.88
C ILE A 44 7.89 0.69 -10.36
N ASP A 45 7.41 -0.15 -11.27
CA ASP A 45 6.83 -1.44 -10.97
C ASP A 45 7.84 -2.43 -10.37
N GLY A 46 7.50 -2.99 -9.21
CA GLY A 46 8.27 -4.05 -8.58
C GLY A 46 8.16 -5.40 -9.31
N SER A 47 9.12 -6.30 -9.05
CA SER A 47 9.14 -7.64 -9.63
C SER A 47 7.93 -8.48 -9.24
N TRP A 48 7.33 -8.20 -8.09
CA TRP A 48 6.13 -8.91 -7.60
C TRP A 48 4.96 -8.88 -8.61
N ARG A 49 4.90 -7.87 -9.49
CA ARG A 49 3.89 -7.78 -10.55
C ARG A 49 4.12 -8.76 -11.70
N ARG A 50 5.36 -9.25 -11.84
CA ARG A 50 5.81 -10.23 -12.85
C ARG A 50 5.94 -11.64 -12.27
N ASP A 51 6.03 -11.76 -10.95
CA ASP A 51 6.21 -13.03 -10.25
C ASP A 51 4.91 -13.85 -10.26
N ALA A 52 4.80 -14.69 -11.29
CA ALA A 52 3.74 -15.67 -11.58
C ALA A 52 2.37 -15.09 -12.00
N PRO A 53 1.61 -15.79 -12.87
CA PRO A 53 0.20 -15.48 -13.03
C PRO A 53 -0.45 -15.63 -11.65
N MET A 54 -1.30 -14.69 -11.27
CA MET A 54 -2.05 -14.66 -10.00
C MET A 54 -3.04 -15.85 -9.85
N ALA A 55 -2.69 -17.04 -10.32
CA ALA A 55 -3.49 -18.27 -10.26
C ALA A 55 -3.85 -18.66 -8.82
N ASN A 56 -3.05 -18.25 -7.83
CA ASN A 56 -3.30 -18.49 -6.41
C ASN A 56 -4.25 -17.46 -5.79
N LEU A 57 -4.45 -16.31 -6.44
CA LEU A 57 -5.40 -15.29 -6.00
C LEU A 57 -6.61 -15.39 -6.90
N LEU A 58 -7.64 -16.09 -6.42
CA LEU A 58 -8.91 -16.16 -7.10
C LEU A 58 -9.42 -14.73 -7.37
N PRO A 59 -9.90 -14.43 -8.59
CA PRO A 59 -10.53 -13.15 -8.86
C PRO A 59 -11.56 -12.86 -7.78
N LEU A 60 -11.41 -11.70 -7.12
CA LEU A 60 -12.39 -11.28 -6.14
C LEU A 60 -13.75 -11.24 -6.83
N ARG A 61 -14.70 -12.00 -6.30
CA ARG A 61 -16.06 -11.96 -6.84
C ARG A 61 -16.53 -10.51 -6.76
N HIS A 62 -16.90 -9.94 -7.91
CA HIS A 62 -17.54 -8.63 -7.93
C HIS A 62 -18.87 -8.74 -7.18
N ILE A 63 -18.87 -8.29 -5.93
CA ILE A 63 -20.09 -8.17 -5.12
C ILE A 63 -20.52 -6.72 -5.29
N GLY A 64 -21.62 -6.51 -6.03
CA GLY A 64 -22.25 -5.20 -6.11
C GLY A 64 -22.72 -4.76 -4.73
N ARG A 65 -21.87 -4.04 -4.00
CA ARG A 65 -22.25 -3.35 -2.78
C ARG A 65 -22.52 -1.91 -3.13
N ARG A 66 -23.74 -1.44 -2.85
CA ARG A 66 -24.02 -0.02 -2.77
C ARG A 66 -23.52 0.44 -1.39
N PRO A 67 -22.40 1.18 -1.29
CA PRO A 67 -22.04 1.80 -0.02
C PRO A 67 -23.20 2.69 0.44
N SER A 68 -23.36 2.86 1.76
CA SER A 68 -24.35 3.79 2.32
C SER A 68 -24.13 5.20 1.79
N GLY A 69 -25.16 6.05 1.84
CA GLY A 69 -25.03 7.48 1.53
C GLY A 69 -23.88 8.09 2.33
N ASP A 70 -23.91 7.91 3.65
CA ASP A 70 -22.88 8.39 4.58
C ASP A 70 -21.46 7.98 4.18
N ALA A 71 -21.25 6.72 3.75
CA ALA A 71 -19.92 6.26 3.36
C ALA A 71 -19.42 6.91 2.07
N LYS A 72 -20.32 7.37 1.20
CA LYS A 72 -19.97 8.17 0.02
C LYS A 72 -19.69 9.61 0.42
N ASP A 73 -20.56 10.18 1.23
CA ASP A 73 -20.46 11.59 1.66
C ASP A 73 -19.15 11.81 2.44
N ILE A 74 -18.82 10.92 3.38
CA ILE A 74 -17.53 10.93 4.11
C ILE A 74 -16.35 10.85 3.15
N ARG A 75 -16.41 9.95 2.15
CA ARG A 75 -15.32 9.78 1.19
C ARG A 75 -15.11 11.05 0.36
N GLU A 76 -16.20 11.67 -0.09
CA GLU A 76 -16.16 12.88 -0.89
C GLU A 76 -15.63 14.06 -0.07
N GLU A 77 -16.08 14.20 1.17
CA GLU A 77 -15.62 15.23 2.10
C GLU A 77 -14.10 15.14 2.31
N PHE A 78 -13.58 13.95 2.65
CA PHE A 78 -12.13 13.77 2.82
C PHE A 78 -11.36 13.97 1.51
N ALA A 79 -11.87 13.45 0.40
CA ALA A 79 -11.22 13.63 -0.90
C ALA A 79 -11.07 15.12 -1.24
N HIS A 80 -12.08 15.94 -0.96
CA HIS A 80 -12.02 17.39 -1.16
C HIS A 80 -11.11 18.07 -0.13
N TYR A 81 -11.23 17.73 1.16
CA TYR A 81 -10.43 18.31 2.23
C TYR A 81 -8.92 18.21 1.96
N PHE A 82 -8.43 17.03 1.54
CA PHE A 82 -7.02 16.80 1.21
C PHE A 82 -6.53 17.51 -0.07
N GLN A 83 -7.42 18.19 -0.80
CA GLN A 83 -7.09 19.05 -1.93
C GLN A 83 -7.15 20.55 -1.59
N THR A 84 -7.51 20.90 -0.35
CA THR A 84 -7.51 22.30 0.13
C THR A 84 -6.20 22.65 0.82
N ASP A 85 -5.87 23.94 0.89
CA ASP A 85 -4.68 24.45 1.61
C ASP A 85 -4.63 24.04 3.10
N ILE A 86 -5.78 23.68 3.70
CA ILE A 86 -5.87 23.26 5.10
C ILE A 86 -5.52 21.78 5.25
N GLY A 87 -6.01 20.94 4.34
CA GLY A 87 -5.87 19.49 4.42
C GLY A 87 -4.70 18.94 3.63
N MET A 88 -4.14 19.70 2.70
CA MET A 88 -3.00 19.27 1.90
C MET A 88 -1.73 19.16 2.76
N VAL A 89 -0.88 18.20 2.41
CA VAL A 89 0.43 18.00 3.05
C VAL A 89 1.54 18.62 2.19
N ALA A 90 2.61 19.08 2.83
CA ALA A 90 3.66 19.88 2.18
C ALA A 90 4.27 19.25 0.91
N TRP A 91 4.33 17.92 0.82
CA TRP A 91 4.87 17.24 -0.36
C TRP A 91 3.87 17.16 -1.54
N GLN A 92 2.59 17.49 -1.36
CA GLN A 92 1.62 17.53 -2.46
C GLN A 92 1.81 18.78 -3.34
N GLU A 93 2.30 19.90 -2.80
CA GLU A 93 2.64 21.08 -3.61
C GLU A 93 3.76 20.79 -4.61
N THR A 94 4.70 19.91 -4.24
CA THR A 94 5.82 19.54 -5.11
C THR A 94 5.43 18.61 -6.27
N LEU A 95 4.23 18.03 -6.24
CA LEU A 95 3.73 17.11 -7.26
C LEU A 95 2.78 17.78 -8.29
N ALA A 96 2.40 19.04 -8.06
CA ALA A 96 1.50 19.82 -8.92
C ALA A 96 2.26 20.61 -9.99
#